data_AF-A0A5P2BXU6-F1
#
_entry.id   AF-A0A5P2BXU6-F1
#
_cell.length_a   1.000
_cell.length_b   1.000
_cell.length_c   1.000
_cell.angle_alpha   90.00
_cell.angle_beta   90.00
_cell.angle_gamma   90.00
#
_symmetry.space_group_name_H-M   'P 1'
#
loop_
_entity.id
_entity.type
_entity.pdbx_description
1 polymer ?
#
loop_
_entity_poly.entity_id
_entity_poly.type
_entity_poly.pdbx_seq_one_letter_code
_entity_poly.pdbx_strand_id
1 'polypeptide(L)'
;MSGPDLTVDFDFLTDSERKLGQLKKTFEDIEKRRDEMDKHWGSSEIADAMAQFVDNWDDYRTKLIEGLDSVGKLVSGTKKAFGDLEKQLGRRDEKKPKK
;
A
#
# COMPACT_ATOMS: atom_id res chain seq x y z
N MET A 1 -6.42 -28.73 23.70
CA MET A 1 -6.18 -27.31 24.03
C MET A 1 -5.93 -26.61 22.71
N SER A 2 -6.97 -26.06 22.08
CA SER A 2 -6.80 -25.26 20.86
C SER A 2 -6.17 -23.94 21.30
N GLY A 3 -4.88 -23.77 21.02
CA GLY A 3 -4.21 -22.49 21.24
C GLY A 3 -4.90 -21.38 20.43
N PRO A 4 -4.72 -20.10 20.78
CA PRO A 4 -5.29 -19.01 19.99
C PRO A 4 -4.80 -19.12 18.54
N ASP A 5 -5.75 -19.41 17.64
CA ASP A 5 -5.55 -19.68 16.21
C ASP A 5 -5.11 -18.44 15.40
N LEU A 6 -4.93 -17.30 16.07
CA LEU A 6 -4.62 -16.01 15.46
C LEU A 6 -3.36 -15.43 16.11
N THR A 7 -2.21 -15.95 15.71
CA THR A 7 -0.93 -15.26 15.97
C THR A 7 -0.75 -14.22 14.87
N VAL A 8 -0.69 -12.95 15.24
CA VAL A 8 -0.47 -11.86 14.28
C VAL A 8 1.02 -11.65 14.08
N ASP A 9 1.45 -11.77 12.82
CA ASP A 9 2.82 -11.46 12.42
C ASP A 9 2.95 -9.94 12.15
N PHE A 10 3.37 -9.20 13.18
CA PHE A 10 3.57 -7.75 13.10
C PHE A 10 4.73 -7.35 12.17
N ASP A 11 5.73 -8.21 12.00
CA ASP A 11 6.86 -7.95 11.10
C ASP A 11 6.39 -8.06 9.65
N PHE A 12 5.59 -9.08 9.33
CA PHE A 12 4.95 -9.21 8.02
C PHE A 12 4.03 -8.02 7.69
N LEU A 13 3.22 -7.56 8.65
CA LEU A 13 2.37 -6.39 8.44
C LEU A 13 3.22 -5.13 8.19
N THR A 14 4.30 -4.94 8.94
CA THR A 14 5.23 -3.80 8.75
C THR A 14 5.93 -3.84 7.41
N ASP A 15 6.40 -5.02 6.99
CA ASP A 15 7.03 -5.19 5.68
C ASP A 15 6.03 -4.98 4.53
N SER A 16 4.79 -5.43 4.72
CA SER A 16 3.70 -5.20 3.77
C SER A 16 3.38 -3.72 3.61
N GLU A 17 3.25 -2.95 4.71
CA GLU A 17 3.08 -1.49 4.67
C GLU A 17 4.20 -0.82 3.86
N ARG A 18 5.46 -1.20 4.13
CA ARG A 18 6.63 -0.66 3.43
C ARG A 18 6.59 -0.97 1.94
N LYS A 19 6.33 -2.22 1.56
CA LYS A 19 6.28 -2.66 0.16
C LYS A 19 5.15 -1.99 -0.61
N LEU A 20 3.96 -1.90 -0.02
CA LEU A 20 2.81 -1.22 -0.63
C LEU A 20 3.10 0.27 -0.84
N GLY A 21 3.72 0.93 0.14
CA GLY A 21 4.15 2.33 0.01
C GLY A 21 5.20 2.53 -1.09
N GLN A 22 6.18 1.63 -1.19
CA GLN A 22 7.19 1.66 -2.26
C GLN A 22 6.58 1.48 -3.65
N LEU A 23 5.64 0.52 -3.80
CA LEU A 23 4.92 0.32 -5.06
C LEU A 23 4.11 1.56 -5.43
N LYS A 24 3.33 2.10 -4.49
CA LYS A 24 2.52 3.31 -4.70
C LYS A 24 3.39 4.45 -5.24
N LYS A 25 4.49 4.75 -4.54
CA LYS A 25 5.44 5.78 -4.95
C LYS A 25 6.04 5.52 -6.34
N THR A 26 6.40 4.26 -6.62
CA THR A 26 6.94 3.88 -7.94
C THR A 26 5.93 4.17 -9.05
N PHE A 27 4.65 3.87 -8.85
CA PHE A 27 3.61 4.16 -9.83
C PHE A 27 3.30 5.66 -9.95
N GLU A 28 3.35 6.43 -8.86
CA GLU A 28 3.26 7.89 -8.89
C GLU A 28 4.42 8.51 -9.70
N ASP A 29 5.65 8.02 -9.50
CA ASP A 29 6.84 8.55 -10.17
C ASP A 29 6.86 8.26 -11.70
N ILE A 30 6.17 7.22 -12.17
CA ILE A 30 6.06 6.89 -13.60
C ILE A 30 5.29 7.98 -14.38
N GLU A 31 4.31 8.65 -13.77
CA GLU A 31 3.58 9.77 -14.39
C GLU A 31 4.50 10.88 -14.82
N LYS A 32 5.45 11.23 -13.95
CA LYS A 32 6.37 12.32 -14.21
C LYS A 32 7.22 12.05 -15.46
N ARG A 33 7.62 10.79 -15.65
CA ARG A 33 8.40 10.37 -16.83
C ARG A 33 7.59 10.43 -18.12
N ARG A 34 6.29 10.19 -18.06
CA ARG A 34 5.38 10.29 -19.21
C ARG A 34 5.32 11.72 -19.73
N ASP A 35 5.04 12.68 -18.85
CA ASP A 35 4.92 14.10 -19.22
C ASP A 35 6.22 14.67 -19.78
N GLU A 36 7.36 14.14 -19.33
CA GLU A 36 8.68 14.48 -19.86
C GLU A 36 8.91 13.90 -21.27
N MET A 37 8.28 12.77 -21.62
CA MET A 37 8.56 12.03 -22.87
C MET A 37 7.72 12.44 -24.08
N ASP A 38 6.57 13.07 -23.88
CA ASP A 38 5.68 13.54 -24.94
C ASP A 38 6.43 14.35 -26.04
N LYS A 39 7.36 15.21 -25.60
CA LYS A 39 8.18 16.08 -26.48
C LYS A 39 9.17 15.34 -27.37
N HIS A 40 9.35 14.03 -27.17
CA HIS A 40 10.39 13.24 -27.82
C HIS A 40 9.86 12.18 -28.80
N TRP A 41 8.54 12.02 -28.95
CA TRP A 41 7.95 10.96 -29.77
C TRP A 41 8.11 11.16 -31.28
N GLY A 42 8.48 12.36 -31.72
CA GLY A 42 8.88 12.61 -33.11
C GLY A 42 7.70 12.68 -34.06
N SER A 43 7.52 11.65 -34.90
CA SER A 43 6.48 11.66 -35.95
C SER A 43 5.08 11.69 -35.35
N SER A 44 4.15 12.38 -36.03
CA SER A 44 2.76 12.55 -35.57
C SER A 44 2.04 11.22 -35.33
N GLU A 45 2.21 10.22 -36.20
CA GLU A 45 1.56 8.91 -36.04
C GLU A 45 2.01 8.18 -34.76
N ILE A 46 3.30 8.30 -34.41
CA ILE A 46 3.84 7.75 -33.16
C ILE A 46 3.30 8.55 -31.97
N ALA A 47 3.28 9.87 -32.06
CA ALA A 47 2.77 10.72 -31.00
C ALA A 47 1.29 10.42 -30.69
N ASP A 48 0.45 10.25 -31.71
CA ASP A 48 -0.97 9.93 -31.57
C ASP A 48 -1.19 8.56 -30.92
N ALA A 49 -0.44 7.53 -31.35
CA ALA A 49 -0.49 6.20 -30.77
C ALA A 49 -0.01 6.19 -29.31
N MET A 50 1.04 6.94 -29.02
CA MET A 50 1.58 7.08 -27.67
C MET A 50 0.65 7.85 -26.75
N ALA A 51 -0.03 8.89 -27.24
CA ALA A 51 -1.05 9.63 -26.49
C ALA A 51 -2.19 8.71 -26.05
N GLN A 52 -2.74 7.90 -26.96
CA GLN A 52 -3.79 6.93 -26.61
C GLN A 52 -3.32 5.89 -25.59
N PHE A 53 -2.09 5.39 -25.74
CA PHE A 53 -1.50 4.48 -24.77
C PHE A 53 -1.37 5.14 -23.38
N VAL A 54 -0.92 6.39 -23.35
CA VAL A 54 -0.70 7.18 -22.15
C VAL A 54 -2.00 7.47 -21.41
N ASP A 55 -3.04 7.87 -22.11
CA ASP A 55 -4.35 8.15 -21.52
C ASP A 55 -4.92 6.89 -20.85
N ASN A 56 -4.89 5.78 -21.57
CA ASN A 56 -5.35 4.49 -21.03
C ASN A 56 -4.48 4.00 -19.86
N TRP A 57 -3.17 4.20 -19.95
CA TRP A 57 -2.25 3.88 -18.85
C TRP A 57 -2.56 4.71 -17.60
N ASP A 58 -2.89 5.99 -17.74
CA ASP A 58 -3.20 6.88 -16.62
C ASP A 58 -4.41 6.39 -15.81
N ASP A 59 -5.48 5.98 -16.50
CA ASP A 59 -6.67 5.41 -15.87
C ASP A 59 -6.36 4.13 -15.07
N TYR A 60 -5.62 3.19 -15.67
CA TYR A 60 -5.28 1.94 -15.00
C TYR A 60 -4.29 2.13 -13.86
N ARG A 61 -3.32 3.05 -14.03
CA ARG A 61 -2.36 3.41 -13.01
C ARG A 61 -3.06 4.04 -11.80
N THR A 62 -4.01 4.95 -12.03
CA THR A 62 -4.81 5.56 -10.95
C THR A 62 -5.56 4.50 -10.16
N LYS A 63 -6.26 3.57 -10.83
CA LYS A 63 -6.93 2.44 -10.19
C LYS A 63 -5.98 1.55 -9.38
N LEU A 64 -4.77 1.33 -9.89
CA LEU A 64 -3.75 0.55 -9.19
C LEU A 64 -3.26 1.26 -7.92
N ILE A 65 -3.01 2.57 -7.99
CA ILE A 65 -2.61 3.40 -6.83
C ILE A 65 -3.72 3.38 -5.77
N GLU A 66 -4.97 3.54 -6.16
CA GLU A 66 -6.13 3.45 -5.25
C GLU A 66 -6.24 2.08 -4.59
N GLY A 67 -6.03 1.00 -5.36
CA GLY A 67 -6.00 -0.37 -4.85
C GLY A 67 -4.89 -0.59 -3.82
N LEU A 68 -3.67 -0.11 -4.11
CA LEU A 68 -2.53 -0.18 -3.19
C LEU A 68 -2.79 0.60 -1.90
N ASP A 69 -3.40 1.78 -2.00
CA ASP A 69 -3.78 2.60 -0.85
C ASP A 69 -4.84 1.93 0.02
N SER A 70 -5.85 1.34 -0.61
CA SER A 70 -6.92 0.59 0.07
C SER A 70 -6.36 -0.61 0.84
N VAL A 71 -5.52 -1.43 0.20
CA VAL A 71 -4.87 -2.58 0.87
C VAL A 71 -3.93 -2.09 1.98
N GLY A 72 -3.17 -1.01 1.76
CA GLY A 72 -2.32 -0.42 2.79
C GLY A 72 -3.09 0.04 4.03
N LYS A 73 -4.28 0.63 3.84
CA LYS A 73 -5.20 0.99 4.94
C LYS A 73 -5.71 -0.24 5.71
N LEU A 74 -5.99 -1.34 5.02
CA LEU A 74 -6.37 -2.59 5.67
C LEU A 74 -5.23 -3.16 6.53
N VAL A 75 -4.02 -3.26 5.96
CA VAL A 75 -2.83 -3.77 6.68
C VAL A 75 -2.54 -2.92 7.93
N SER A 76 -2.51 -1.60 7.78
CA SER A 76 -2.26 -0.68 8.89
C SER A 76 -3.38 -0.68 9.93
N GLY A 77 -4.63 -0.80 9.49
CA GLY A 77 -5.79 -0.99 10.36
C GLY A 77 -5.69 -2.25 11.21
N THR A 78 -5.36 -3.39 10.59
CA THR A 78 -5.14 -4.66 11.28
C THR A 78 -4.00 -4.55 12.29
N LYS A 79 -2.84 -4.04 11.87
CA LYS A 79 -1.68 -3.83 12.74
C LYS A 79 -2.03 -2.99 13.97
N LYS A 80 -2.74 -1.89 13.76
CA LYS A 80 -3.17 -1.00 14.85
C LYS A 80 -4.14 -1.70 15.80
N ALA A 81 -5.17 -2.35 15.26
CA ALA A 81 -6.21 -3.00 16.07
C ALA A 81 -5.62 -4.08 17.00
N PHE A 82 -4.73 -4.92 16.48
CA PHE A 82 -4.07 -5.94 17.29
C PHE A 82 -3.06 -5.34 18.27
N GLY A 83 -2.26 -4.34 17.87
CA GLY A 83 -1.34 -3.67 18.78
C GLY A 83 -2.06 -2.93 19.93
N ASP A 84 -3.24 -2.36 19.67
CA ASP A 84 -4.06 -1.74 20.71
C ASP A 84 -4.68 -2.79 21.65
N LEU A 85 -5.10 -3.95 21.11
CA LEU A 85 -5.59 -5.06 21.91
C LEU A 85 -4.51 -5.61 22.86
N GLU A 86 -3.27 -5.80 22.37
CA GLU A 86 -2.14 -6.25 23.19
C GLU A 86 -1.84 -5.26 24.32
N LYS A 87 -1.82 -3.95 24.04
CA LYS A 87 -1.65 -2.91 25.07
C LYS A 87 -2.76 -2.95 26.12
N GLN A 88 -4.02 -3.17 25.72
CA GLN A 88 -5.15 -3.27 26.64
C GLN A 88 -5.06 -4.52 27.53
N LEU A 89 -4.57 -5.64 26.99
CA LEU A 89 -4.35 -6.87 27.74
C LEU A 89 -3.19 -6.71 28.74
N GLY A 90 -2.04 -6.20 28.29
CA GLY A 90 -0.89 -5.94 29.17
C GLY A 90 -1.24 -5.04 30.36
N ARG A 91 -1.96 -3.93 30.11
CA ARG A 91 -2.46 -3.03 31.17
C ARG A 91 -3.43 -3.70 32.15
N ARG A 92 -4.20 -4.70 31.71
CA ARG A 92 -5.10 -5.46 32.58
C ARG A 92 -4.31 -6.39 33.49
N ASP A 93 -3.28 -7.03 32.97
CA ASP A 93 -2.44 -7.96 33.73
C ASP A 93 -1.54 -7.24 34.73
N GLU A 94 -1.03 -6.05 34.41
CA GLU A 94 -0.30 -5.17 35.36
C GLU A 94 -1.17 -4.73 36.55
N LYS A 95 -2.49 -4.59 36.35
CA LYS A 95 -3.43 -4.14 37.39
C LYS A 95 -3.92 -5.27 38.31
N LYS A 96 -3.66 -6.54 38.00
CA LYS A 96 -3.98 -7.65 38.92
C LYS A 96 -2.89 -7.74 39.99
N PRO A 97 -3.21 -7.60 41.29
CA PRO A 97 -2.23 -7.87 42.33
C PRO A 97 -1.81 -9.34 42.23
N LYS A 98 -0.50 -9.59 42.24
CA LYS A 98 0.06 -10.95 42.33
C LYS A 98 -0.49 -11.59 43.62
N LYS A 99 -1.34 -12.60 43.46
CA LYS A 99 -1.76 -13.48 44.57
C LYS A 99 -0.64 -14.46 44.88
#